data_AF-A0A920GMC5-F1
#
_entry.id   AF-A0A920GMC5-F1
#
_cell.length_a   1.000
_cell.length_b   1.000
_cell.length_c   1.000
_cell.angle_alpha   90.00
_cell.angle_beta   90.00
_cell.angle_gamma   90.00
#
_symmetry.space_group_name_H-M   'P 1'
#
loop_
_entity.id
_entity.type
_entity.pdbx_description
1 polymer ?
#
loop_
_entity_poly.entity_id
_entity_poly.type
_entity_poly.pdbx_seq_one_letter_code
_entity_poly.pdbx_strand_id
1 'polypeptide(L)'
;MVTNSWLEQVKEEIVDPERPIIDPHHHLWSDKEGASDYQIEQLWSDMAEGHNVVGTVFVECSTNYRNTGPKRLWPVGETEYVVTQANKSRDTSTAAEAPILGIVSHADLKLGEAVVEVLEAHREASAGLLRGITTFCSLLPIPPSG
;
A
#
# COMPACT_ATOMS: atom_id res chain seq x y z
N MET A 1 -21.67 -4.92 -3.56
CA MET A 1 -20.61 -3.97 -3.96
C MET A 1 -21.06 -2.58 -3.55
N VAL A 2 -20.15 -1.78 -3.04
CA VAL A 2 -20.38 -0.35 -2.80
C VAL A 2 -20.50 0.35 -4.17
N THR A 3 -21.44 1.29 -4.33
CA THR A 3 -21.67 2.05 -5.57
C THR A 3 -21.44 3.54 -5.33
N ASN A 4 -21.10 4.32 -6.36
CA ASN A 4 -21.00 5.79 -6.22
C ASN A 4 -22.30 6.41 -5.70
N SER A 5 -23.45 5.91 -6.17
CA SER A 5 -24.76 6.33 -5.68
C SER A 5 -24.99 6.05 -4.19
N TRP A 6 -24.26 5.11 -3.58
CA TRP A 6 -24.27 4.87 -2.15
C TRP A 6 -23.32 5.82 -1.41
N LEU A 7 -22.11 6.06 -1.94
CA LEU A 7 -21.14 7.01 -1.36
C LEU A 7 -21.68 8.45 -1.33
N GLU A 8 -22.44 8.84 -2.34
CA GLU A 8 -23.00 10.19 -2.48
C GLU A 8 -24.22 10.46 -1.58
N GLN A 9 -24.69 9.48 -0.79
CA GLN A 9 -25.90 9.64 0.04
C GLN A 9 -25.74 10.68 1.15
N VAL A 10 -24.53 10.85 1.68
CA VAL A 10 -24.24 11.78 2.77
C VAL A 10 -22.92 12.46 2.48
N LYS A 11 -22.90 13.80 2.56
CA LYS A 11 -21.68 14.60 2.56
C LYS A 11 -21.55 15.29 3.91
N GLU A 12 -20.51 14.93 4.65
CA GLU A 12 -20.17 15.56 5.93
C GLU A 12 -19.27 16.77 5.72
N GLU A 13 -19.31 17.74 6.63
CA GLU A 13 -18.40 18.88 6.60
C GLU A 13 -17.00 18.46 7.03
N ILE A 14 -15.99 18.94 6.31
CA ILE A 14 -14.59 18.63 6.59
C ILE A 14 -14.14 19.36 7.84
N VAL A 15 -13.70 18.60 8.84
CA VAL A 15 -13.12 19.16 10.07
C VAL A 15 -11.66 19.52 9.81
N ASP A 16 -11.25 20.73 10.20
CA ASP A 16 -9.89 21.26 10.09
C ASP A 16 -9.26 21.06 8.70
N PRO A 17 -9.85 21.63 7.62
CA PRO A 17 -9.45 21.33 6.24
C PRO A 17 -7.97 21.66 5.94
N GLU A 18 -7.41 22.67 6.61
CA GLU A 18 -6.01 23.08 6.42
C GLU A 18 -5.00 22.20 7.17
N ARG A 19 -5.46 21.33 8.09
CA ARG A 19 -4.55 20.53 8.91
C ARG A 19 -3.80 19.53 8.03
N PRO A 20 -2.45 19.57 8.00
CA PRO A 20 -1.67 18.63 7.19
C PRO A 20 -1.79 17.22 7.78
N ILE A 21 -2.12 16.26 6.94
CA ILE A 21 -2.31 14.85 7.30
C ILE A 21 -1.33 13.98 6.52
N ILE A 22 -0.73 13.02 7.20
CA ILE A 22 -0.13 11.85 6.54
C ILE A 22 -1.13 10.71 6.69
N ASP A 23 -1.57 10.14 5.58
CA ASP A 23 -2.31 8.88 5.62
C ASP A 23 -1.30 7.73 5.82
N PRO A 24 -1.26 7.10 7.01
CA PRO A 24 -0.24 6.10 7.31
C PRO A 24 -0.55 4.73 6.71
N HIS A 25 -1.73 4.53 6.10
CA HIS A 25 -2.17 3.22 5.64
C HIS A 25 -3.18 3.32 4.51
N HIS A 26 -2.70 3.15 3.29
CA HIS A 26 -3.56 2.82 2.15
C HIS A 26 -3.07 1.56 1.44
N HIS A 27 -3.92 1.03 0.56
CA HIS A 27 -3.60 -0.08 -0.32
C HIS A 27 -3.80 0.37 -1.77
N LEU A 28 -2.99 -0.16 -2.67
CA LEU A 28 -3.14 -0.04 -4.12
C LEU A 28 -3.12 -1.44 -4.73
N TRP A 29 -3.86 -1.66 -5.80
CA TRP A 29 -3.84 -2.92 -6.54
C TRP A 29 -4.23 -2.72 -8.00
N SER A 30 -3.68 -3.58 -8.86
CA SER A 30 -4.16 -3.82 -10.21
C SER A 30 -4.53 -5.29 -10.38
N ASP A 31 -5.42 -5.57 -11.33
CA ASP A 31 -5.74 -6.93 -11.80
C ASP A 31 -6.19 -7.91 -10.69
N LYS A 32 -6.83 -7.39 -9.64
CA LYS A 32 -7.31 -8.20 -8.52
C LYS A 32 -8.66 -8.82 -8.86
N GLU A 33 -8.73 -10.16 -8.88
CA GLU A 33 -9.97 -10.88 -9.21
C GLU A 33 -11.14 -10.42 -8.34
N GLY A 34 -12.25 -10.04 -8.99
CA GLY A 34 -13.46 -9.57 -8.30
C GLY A 34 -13.39 -8.14 -7.77
N ALA A 35 -12.33 -7.38 -8.08
CA ALA A 35 -12.19 -5.97 -7.74
C ALA A 35 -11.78 -5.14 -8.96
N SER A 36 -12.28 -3.91 -9.05
CA SER A 36 -11.74 -2.93 -9.98
C SER A 36 -10.35 -2.48 -9.51
N ASP A 37 -9.50 -2.09 -10.46
CA ASP A 37 -8.21 -1.47 -10.17
C ASP A 37 -8.36 -0.28 -9.23
N TYR A 38 -7.43 -0.17 -8.29
CA TYR A 38 -7.33 0.94 -7.37
C TYR A 38 -5.85 1.35 -7.29
N GLN A 39 -5.48 2.30 -8.14
CA GLN A 39 -4.13 2.80 -8.30
C GLN A 39 -4.04 4.24 -7.76
N ILE A 40 -2.87 4.88 -7.88
CA ILE A 40 -2.64 6.20 -7.30
C ILE A 40 -3.67 7.26 -7.78
N GLU A 41 -4.17 7.15 -9.00
CA GLU A 41 -5.22 8.04 -9.52
C GLU A 41 -6.54 7.92 -8.76
N GLN A 42 -6.94 6.69 -8.42
CA GLN A 42 -8.17 6.47 -7.66
C GLN A 42 -8.00 7.00 -6.24
N LEU A 43 -6.83 6.79 -5.62
CA LEU A 43 -6.52 7.36 -4.31
C LEU A 43 -6.59 8.89 -4.31
N TRP A 44 -6.05 9.56 -5.34
CA TRP A 44 -6.15 11.02 -5.47
C TRP A 44 -7.57 11.51 -5.69
N SER A 45 -8.38 10.76 -6.45
CA SER A 45 -9.80 11.08 -6.62
C SER A 45 -10.54 11.07 -5.28
N ASP A 46 -10.21 10.13 -4.38
CA ASP A 46 -10.80 10.05 -3.05
C ASP A 46 -10.26 11.17 -2.13
N MET A 47 -9.00 11.57 -2.27
CA MET A 47 -8.41 12.68 -1.49
C MET A 47 -8.90 14.07 -1.92
N ALA A 48 -9.32 14.21 -3.18
CA ALA A 48 -9.87 15.46 -3.72
C ALA A 48 -11.19 15.89 -3.02
N GLU A 49 -11.75 15.05 -2.14
CA GLU A 49 -12.92 15.36 -1.33
C GLU A 49 -12.66 16.43 -0.26
N GLY A 50 -11.39 16.76 0.05
CA GLY A 50 -10.99 18.05 0.63
C GLY A 50 -10.19 18.03 1.93
N HIS A 51 -9.76 16.87 2.43
CA HIS A 51 -8.75 16.82 3.50
C HIS A 51 -7.36 17.16 2.95
N ASN A 52 -6.57 17.95 3.68
CA ASN A 52 -5.18 18.29 3.31
C ASN A 52 -4.21 17.13 3.59
N VAL A 53 -4.30 16.07 2.79
CA VAL A 53 -3.35 14.94 2.82
C VAL A 53 -2.08 15.35 2.09
N VAL A 54 -0.97 15.45 2.81
CA VAL A 54 0.33 15.91 2.27
C VAL A 54 1.29 14.77 1.97
N GLY A 55 0.89 13.53 2.25
CA GLY A 55 1.64 12.33 1.93
C GLY A 55 0.99 11.07 2.46
N THR A 56 1.43 9.93 1.94
CA THR A 56 0.80 8.63 2.22
C THR A 56 1.83 7.53 2.44
N VAL A 57 1.43 6.44 3.08
CA VAL A 57 2.23 5.22 3.22
C VAL A 57 1.44 4.03 2.69
N PHE A 58 2.02 3.33 1.72
CA PHE A 58 1.45 2.09 1.20
C PHE A 58 1.73 0.95 2.18
N VAL A 59 0.74 0.08 2.37
CA VAL A 59 0.85 -1.15 3.16
C VAL A 59 0.48 -2.35 2.30
N GLU A 60 1.24 -3.44 2.40
CA GLU A 60 1.05 -4.68 1.63
C GLU A 60 -0.41 -5.16 1.61
N CYS A 61 -0.86 -5.64 0.44
CA CYS A 61 -2.20 -6.18 0.24
C CYS A 61 -2.22 -7.43 -0.66
N SER A 62 -1.04 -8.03 -0.86
CA SER A 62 -0.80 -9.17 -1.75
C SER A 62 -1.15 -8.91 -3.22
N THR A 63 -0.94 -7.68 -3.72
CA THR A 63 -1.07 -7.37 -5.15
C THR A 63 0.25 -7.60 -5.87
N ASN A 64 0.20 -7.94 -7.16
CA ASN A 64 1.39 -7.95 -8.05
C ASN A 64 2.60 -8.76 -7.54
N TYR A 65 2.38 -9.83 -6.78
CA TYR A 65 3.46 -10.74 -6.40
C TYR A 65 4.10 -11.35 -7.65
N ARG A 66 5.42 -11.53 -7.62
CA ARG A 66 6.10 -12.29 -8.69
C ARG A 66 5.50 -13.69 -8.76
N ASN A 67 5.44 -14.25 -9.96
CA ASN A 67 4.91 -15.58 -10.22
C ASN A 67 5.99 -16.59 -10.66
N THR A 68 7.26 -16.18 -10.63
CA THR A 68 8.43 -16.99 -10.99
C THR A 68 9.55 -16.80 -9.96
N GLY A 69 10.53 -17.71 -9.96
CA GLY A 69 11.63 -17.70 -8.99
C GLY A 69 11.25 -18.26 -7.61
N PRO A 70 12.14 -18.10 -6.60
CA PRO A 70 11.90 -18.61 -5.25
C PRO A 70 10.64 -18.01 -4.62
N LYS A 71 9.71 -18.86 -4.13
CA LYS A 71 8.43 -18.41 -3.55
C LYS A 71 8.55 -17.35 -2.45
N ARG A 72 9.60 -17.44 -1.62
CA ARG A 72 9.87 -16.45 -0.55
C ARG A 72 10.15 -15.03 -1.07
N LEU A 73 10.54 -14.88 -2.33
CA LEU A 73 10.82 -13.61 -3.00
C LEU A 73 9.64 -13.10 -3.83
N TRP A 74 8.52 -13.81 -3.89
CA TRP A 74 7.33 -13.37 -4.61
C TRP A 74 6.76 -12.04 -4.10
N PRO A 75 6.71 -11.78 -2.77
CA PRO A 75 6.23 -10.50 -2.25
C PRO A 75 7.01 -9.27 -2.73
N VAL A 76 8.25 -9.44 -3.16
CA VAL A 76 9.08 -8.34 -3.69
C VAL A 76 8.44 -7.72 -4.95
N GLY A 77 7.66 -8.50 -5.71
CA GLY A 77 6.93 -7.99 -6.87
C GLY A 77 5.94 -6.87 -6.53
N GLU A 78 5.29 -6.95 -5.37
CA GLU A 78 4.42 -5.87 -4.89
C GLU A 78 5.22 -4.60 -4.62
N THR A 79 6.40 -4.74 -4.02
CA THR A 79 7.28 -3.59 -3.74
C THR A 79 7.77 -2.94 -5.03
N GLU A 80 8.13 -3.74 -6.04
CA GLU A 80 8.47 -3.24 -7.38
C GLU A 80 7.30 -2.47 -8.01
N TYR A 81 6.10 -3.04 -7.95
CA TYR A 81 4.88 -2.40 -8.44
C TYR A 81 4.60 -1.07 -7.73
N VAL A 82 4.63 -1.05 -6.40
CA VAL A 82 4.36 0.16 -5.60
C VAL A 82 5.39 1.25 -5.85
N VAL A 83 6.65 0.90 -6.12
CA VAL A 83 7.65 1.89 -6.54
C VAL A 83 7.26 2.57 -7.85
N THR A 84 6.62 1.88 -8.80
CA THR A 84 6.11 2.52 -10.02
C THR A 84 5.02 3.55 -9.71
N GLN A 85 4.12 3.24 -8.78
CA GLN A 85 3.06 4.15 -8.31
C GLN A 85 3.65 5.31 -7.50
N ALA A 86 4.66 5.05 -6.66
CA ALA A 86 5.35 6.06 -5.88
C ALA A 86 6.10 7.06 -6.78
N ASN A 87 6.77 6.58 -7.83
CA ASN A 87 7.42 7.46 -8.80
C ASN A 87 6.40 8.35 -9.52
N LYS A 88 5.30 7.76 -9.99
CA LYS A 88 4.18 8.51 -10.58
C LYS A 88 3.66 9.59 -9.63
N SER A 89 3.55 9.25 -8.34
CA SER A 89 3.05 10.18 -7.33
C SER A 89 3.98 11.37 -7.02
N ARG A 90 5.29 11.23 -7.28
CA ARG A 90 6.26 12.31 -7.04
C ARG A 90 6.30 13.28 -8.21
N ASP A 91 6.21 12.77 -9.43
CA ASP A 91 6.31 13.57 -10.66
C ASP A 91 5.14 14.55 -10.84
N THR A 92 4.00 14.27 -10.20
CA THR A 92 2.77 15.08 -10.29
C THR A 92 2.42 15.77 -8.97
N SER A 93 3.30 15.75 -7.95
CA SER A 93 2.89 16.16 -6.60
C SER A 93 2.36 17.60 -6.52
N THR A 94 1.07 17.71 -6.17
CA THR A 94 0.36 18.94 -5.81
C THR A 94 -0.30 18.74 -4.44
N ALA A 95 -0.92 19.79 -3.87
CA ALA A 95 -1.66 19.66 -2.61
C ALA A 95 -2.82 18.64 -2.67
N ALA A 96 -3.36 18.37 -3.86
CA ALA A 96 -4.43 17.37 -4.07
C ALA A 96 -3.89 15.99 -4.48
N GLU A 97 -2.60 15.90 -4.81
CA GLU A 97 -1.95 14.70 -5.35
C GLU A 97 -0.81 14.30 -4.42
N ALA A 98 -1.18 13.82 -3.24
CA ALA A 98 -0.24 13.45 -2.18
C ALA A 98 0.75 12.36 -2.65
N PRO A 99 2.06 12.51 -2.39
CA PRO A 99 3.05 11.51 -2.77
C PRO A 99 3.07 10.33 -1.80
N ILE A 100 3.47 9.16 -2.29
CA ILE A 100 3.79 8.01 -1.44
C ILE A 100 5.18 8.22 -0.81
N LEU A 101 5.20 8.36 0.51
CA LEU A 101 6.40 8.64 1.31
C LEU A 101 7.08 7.37 1.84
N GLY A 102 6.38 6.25 1.85
CA GLY A 102 6.89 4.99 2.38
C GLY A 102 6.11 3.76 1.93
N ILE A 103 6.77 2.61 2.03
CA ILE A 103 6.26 1.29 1.71
C ILE A 103 6.46 0.39 2.93
N VAL A 104 5.38 -0.27 3.37
CA VAL A 104 5.40 -1.36 4.34
C VAL A 104 5.14 -2.66 3.58
N SER A 105 6.18 -3.47 3.40
CA SER A 105 6.14 -4.69 2.57
C SER A 105 5.80 -5.94 3.38
N HIS A 106 5.56 -7.05 2.70
CA HIS A 106 5.39 -8.35 3.33
C HIS A 106 6.67 -9.19 3.33
N ALA A 107 7.00 -9.84 4.45
CA ALA A 107 7.97 -10.93 4.49
C ALA A 107 7.50 -12.01 5.48
N ASP A 108 7.64 -13.28 5.11
CA ASP A 108 7.39 -14.38 6.06
C ASP A 108 8.53 -14.45 7.09
N LEU A 109 8.26 -13.89 8.28
CA LEU A 109 9.23 -13.85 9.37
C LEU A 109 9.52 -15.22 10.00
N LYS A 110 8.80 -16.29 9.59
CA LYS A 110 9.04 -17.67 10.05
C LYS A 110 10.16 -18.39 9.29
N LEU A 111 10.74 -17.76 8.25
CA LEU A 111 11.78 -18.35 7.42
C LEU A 111 13.15 -18.52 8.13
N GLY A 112 13.29 -18.05 9.37
CA GLY A 112 14.57 -18.03 10.06
C GLY A 112 15.57 -17.15 9.31
N GLU A 113 16.82 -17.60 9.18
CA GLU A 113 17.89 -16.85 8.50
C GLU A 113 17.57 -16.53 7.03
N ALA A 114 16.76 -17.37 6.37
CA ALA A 114 16.37 -17.15 4.98
C ALA A 114 15.49 -15.89 4.76
N VAL A 115 14.96 -15.28 5.83
CA VAL A 115 14.24 -14.00 5.73
C VAL A 115 15.17 -12.85 5.33
N VAL A 116 16.47 -12.94 5.66
CA VAL A 116 17.45 -11.88 5.37
C VAL A 116 17.50 -11.57 3.88
N GLU A 117 17.48 -12.60 3.03
CA GLU A 117 17.44 -12.45 1.57
C GLU A 117 16.18 -11.71 1.11
N VAL A 118 15.03 -11.97 1.74
CA VAL A 118 13.76 -11.30 1.42
C VAL A 118 13.79 -9.83 1.82
N LEU A 119 14.33 -9.52 3.00
CA LEU A 119 14.46 -8.14 3.49
C LEU A 119 15.41 -7.31 2.63
N GLU A 120 16.55 -7.89 2.24
CA GLU A 120 17.50 -7.22 1.34
C GLU A 120 16.90 -7.00 -0.06
N ALA A 121 16.17 -7.99 -0.59
CA ALA A 121 15.49 -7.84 -1.87
C ALA A 121 14.43 -6.72 -1.85
N HIS A 122 13.66 -6.59 -0.76
CA HIS A 122 12.75 -5.45 -0.57
C HIS A 122 13.50 -4.13 -0.46
N ARG A 123 14.61 -4.10 0.29
CA ARG A 123 15.42 -2.90 0.47
C ARG A 123 15.94 -2.39 -0.87
N GLU A 124 16.44 -3.29 -1.72
CA GLU A 124 16.88 -2.99 -3.08
C GLU A 124 15.73 -2.54 -3.97
N ALA A 125 14.62 -3.29 -4.00
CA ALA A 125 13.47 -3.00 -4.86
C ALA A 125 12.76 -1.68 -4.50
N SER A 126 12.75 -1.29 -3.23
CA SER A 126 11.96 -0.17 -2.73
C SER A 126 12.44 1.23 -3.12
N ALA A 127 13.59 1.36 -3.80
CA ALA A 127 14.20 2.65 -4.13
C ALA A 127 14.35 3.60 -2.92
N GLY A 128 14.60 3.03 -1.73
CA GLY A 128 14.75 3.80 -0.48
C GLY A 128 13.44 4.15 0.23
N LEU A 129 12.30 3.67 -0.25
CA LEU A 129 10.97 3.90 0.36
C LEU A 129 10.58 2.85 1.40
N LEU A 130 11.32 1.74 1.58
CA LEU A 130 10.99 0.74 2.60
C LEU A 130 11.03 1.35 4.01
N ARG A 131 9.93 1.21 4.76
CA ARG A 131 9.80 1.72 6.15
C ARG A 131 9.40 0.65 7.16
N GLY A 132 8.99 -0.53 6.71
CA GLY A 132 8.65 -1.62 7.61
C GLY A 132 8.23 -2.88 6.89
N ILE A 133 7.95 -3.90 7.70
CA ILE A 133 7.34 -5.14 7.27
C ILE A 133 6.06 -5.34 8.07
N THR A 134 5.00 -5.81 7.41
CA THR A 134 3.79 -6.29 8.07
C THR A 134 3.51 -7.74 7.65
N THR A 135 2.65 -8.41 8.42
CA THR A 135 2.24 -9.79 8.16
C THR A 135 0.77 -9.92 8.56
N PHE A 136 -0.05 -10.57 7.72
CA PHE A 136 -1.43 -10.86 8.09
C PHE A 136 -1.51 -11.79 9.30
N CYS A 137 -1.79 -11.20 10.47
CA CYS A 137 -1.92 -11.96 11.72
C CYS A 137 -3.09 -12.94 11.67
N SER A 138 -4.13 -12.65 10.88
CA SER A 138 -5.31 -13.52 10.67
C SER A 138 -5.01 -14.81 9.89
N LEU A 139 -3.88 -14.89 9.20
CA LEU A 139 -3.44 -16.07 8.45
C LEU A 139 -2.42 -16.91 9.21
N LEU A 140 -2.03 -16.48 10.42
CA LEU A 140 -1.23 -17.31 11.30
C LEU A 140 -2.14 -18.33 11.99
N PRO A 141 -1.81 -19.63 11.99
CA PRO A 141 -2.56 -20.60 12.77
C PRO A 141 -2.56 -20.13 14.23
N ILE A 142 -3.73 -20.12 14.86
CA ILE A 142 -3.87 -19.88 16.30
C ILE A 142 -2.90 -20.84 16.99
N PRO A 143 -1.97 -20.35 17.84
CA PRO A 143 -1.06 -21.24 18.54
C PRO A 143 -1.89 -22.29 19.29
N PRO A 144 -1.53 -23.58 19.25
CA PRO A 144 -2.26 -24.59 19.99
C PRO A 144 -2.32 -24.16 21.46
N SER A 145 -3.51 -24.20 22.04
CA SER A 145 -3.69 -23.97 23.48
C SER A 145 -2.77 -24.94 24.22
N GLY A 146 -1.80 -24.39 24.95
CA GLY A 146 -0.88 -25.16 25.79
C GLY A 146 -1.58 -25.88 26.93
#